data_AF-A0A093PV85-F1
#
_entry.id   AF-A0A093PV85-F1
#
_cell.length_a   1.000
_cell.length_b   1.000
_cell.length_c   1.000
_cell.angle_alpha   90.00
_cell.angle_beta   90.00
_cell.angle_gamma   90.00
#
_symmetry.space_group_name_H-M   'P 1'
#
loop_
_entity.id
_entity.type
_entity.pdbx_description
1 polymer ?
#
loop_
_entity_poly.entity_id
_entity_poly.type
_entity_poly.pdbx_seq_one_letter_code
_entity_poly.pdbx_strand_id
1 'polypeptide(L)'
;KRLRLQGLLNWLSQFAEPTEAVENVLKYLKKHQREEIRELLCTSMEDYTPSDVNLEDFFQNGRYECEAARKADVPPWVLDALAKGKLAPFIINALILRSTFLRVQVENMQRPSAHSAALPIRQVIYGLLLRVPQNNEAASPSKQTQELPVVCEFDRCQKTIKKTFVQAASLSTDFCDDRFPLDKLMEMSTSCRQMLLLETLGVKMSFLESIPNHLQLPVAVTCYWIRCSEPKVKLHQLKALLLMIVSGELHRINDDPGTLYLPVNCKFESTKLITEIASVIFMPIRVMCSSSPSFDGKDDACQATCFCTCQNAILNEDSLLPLSRLYTGTLVHRLYQELKSTPSVENLFILSPKMTQLYLLLLNAVES
;
A
#
# COMPACT_ATOMS: atom_id res chain seq x y z
N LYS A 1 13.30 -15.51 -13.86
CA LYS A 1 14.06 -14.28 -13.52
C LYS A 1 15.20 -14.54 -12.53
N ARG A 2 14.98 -15.19 -11.38
CA ARG A 2 16.03 -15.55 -10.39
C ARG A 2 17.25 -16.30 -10.98
N LEU A 3 17.03 -17.34 -11.80
CA LEU A 3 18.13 -18.14 -12.38
C LEU A 3 19.09 -17.32 -13.27
N ARG A 4 18.60 -16.30 -13.97
CA ARG A 4 19.45 -15.44 -14.82
C ARG A 4 20.35 -14.54 -13.99
N LEU A 5 19.85 -14.01 -12.88
CA LEU A 5 20.61 -13.15 -11.98
C LEU A 5 21.73 -13.96 -11.31
N GLN A 6 21.41 -15.17 -10.83
CA GLN A 6 22.39 -16.05 -10.18
C GLN A 6 23.49 -16.49 -11.15
N GLY A 7 23.14 -16.81 -12.41
CA GLY A 7 24.13 -17.12 -13.43
C GLY A 7 25.06 -15.94 -13.73
N LEU A 8 24.54 -14.72 -13.78
CA LEU A 8 25.33 -13.51 -14.00
C LEU A 8 26.29 -13.24 -12.83
N LEU A 9 25.83 -13.36 -11.58
CA LEU A 9 26.68 -13.15 -10.40
C LEU A 9 27.80 -14.19 -10.32
N ASN A 10 27.50 -15.47 -10.59
CA ASN A 10 28.51 -16.54 -10.64
C ASN A 10 29.52 -16.36 -11.79
N TRP A 11 29.12 -15.68 -12.87
CA TRP A 11 30.01 -15.33 -13.96
C TRP A 11 30.90 -14.15 -13.57
N LEU A 12 30.33 -13.11 -12.96
CA LEU A 12 31.08 -11.94 -12.47
C LEU A 12 32.09 -12.29 -11.38
N SER A 13 31.77 -13.26 -10.50
CA SER A 13 32.67 -13.67 -9.41
C SER A 13 33.96 -14.34 -9.86
N GLN A 14 34.12 -14.63 -11.15
CA GLN A 14 35.32 -15.24 -11.71
C GLN A 14 36.41 -14.20 -12.05
N PHE A 15 36.06 -12.91 -12.05
CA PHE A 15 36.96 -11.82 -12.40
C PHE A 15 37.46 -11.11 -11.14
N ALA A 16 38.75 -10.79 -11.10
CA ALA A 16 39.33 -10.08 -9.97
C ALA A 16 39.04 -8.58 -10.02
N GLU A 17 38.98 -8.01 -11.23
CA GLU A 17 38.69 -6.60 -11.45
C GLU A 17 37.54 -6.37 -12.43
N PRO A 18 36.77 -5.28 -12.28
CA PRO A 18 35.67 -4.97 -13.19
C PRO A 18 36.12 -4.77 -14.64
N THR A 19 37.32 -4.23 -14.85
CA THR A 19 37.97 -4.08 -16.17
C THR A 19 38.10 -5.42 -16.88
N GLU A 20 38.47 -6.49 -16.17
CA GLU A 20 38.58 -7.83 -16.73
C GLU A 20 37.22 -8.39 -17.18
N ALA A 21 36.17 -8.15 -16.38
CA ALA A 21 34.81 -8.52 -16.74
C ALA A 21 34.34 -7.77 -18.00
N VAL A 22 34.58 -6.46 -18.09
CA VAL A 22 34.26 -5.64 -19.27
C VAL A 22 34.97 -6.19 -20.51
N GLU A 23 36.29 -6.42 -20.44
CA GLU A 23 37.05 -7.01 -21.55
C GLU A 23 36.51 -8.37 -21.99
N ASN A 24 36.01 -9.17 -21.06
CA ASN A 24 35.39 -10.46 -21.39
C ASN A 24 34.08 -10.29 -22.16
N VAL A 25 33.20 -9.35 -21.77
CA VAL A 25 31.98 -9.03 -22.51
C VAL A 25 32.29 -8.57 -23.93
N LEU A 26 33.30 -7.72 -24.10
CA LEU A 26 33.70 -7.19 -25.41
C LEU A 26 34.10 -8.27 -26.42
N LYS A 27 34.56 -9.45 -25.96
CA LYS A 27 34.90 -10.59 -26.84
C LYS A 27 33.71 -11.09 -27.64
N TYR A 28 32.50 -11.01 -27.07
CA TYR A 28 31.26 -11.46 -27.71
C TYR A 28 30.69 -10.43 -28.69
N LEU A 29 31.26 -9.22 -28.74
CA LEU A 29 30.81 -8.12 -29.61
C LEU A 29 31.64 -8.04 -30.90
N LYS A 30 31.01 -7.47 -31.94
CA LYS A 30 31.66 -7.23 -33.25
C LYS A 30 32.75 -6.18 -33.09
N LYS A 31 33.90 -6.36 -33.75
CA LYS A 31 35.09 -5.50 -33.60
C LYS A 31 34.81 -3.99 -33.69
N HIS A 32 33.93 -3.55 -34.59
CA HIS A 32 33.64 -2.12 -34.79
C HIS A 32 32.81 -1.49 -33.65
N GLN A 33 32.13 -2.29 -32.82
CA GLN A 33 31.29 -1.80 -31.70
C GLN A 33 32.00 -1.86 -30.35
N ARG A 34 33.19 -2.49 -30.30
CA ARG A 34 33.86 -2.77 -29.03
C ARG A 34 34.28 -1.51 -28.30
N GLU A 35 34.78 -0.51 -29.02
CA GLU A 35 35.28 0.71 -28.39
C GLU A 35 34.14 1.58 -27.87
N GLU A 36 33.08 1.75 -28.65
CA GLU A 36 31.87 2.47 -28.23
C GLU A 36 31.23 1.82 -26.99
N ILE A 37 31.10 0.49 -26.98
CA ILE A 37 30.51 -0.22 -25.83
C ILE A 37 31.46 -0.23 -24.63
N ARG A 38 32.78 -0.27 -24.83
CA ARG A 38 33.76 -0.13 -23.75
C ARG A 38 33.57 1.21 -23.05
N GLU A 39 33.58 2.29 -23.82
CA GLU A 39 33.41 3.65 -23.30
C GLU A 39 32.09 3.76 -22.53
N LEU A 40 30.98 3.29 -23.12
CA LEU A 40 29.68 3.30 -22.46
C LEU A 40 29.67 2.54 -21.13
N LEU A 41 30.29 1.35 -21.07
CA LEU A 41 30.34 0.54 -19.84
C LEU A 41 31.23 1.21 -18.78
N CYS A 42 32.38 1.76 -19.16
CA CYS A 42 33.27 2.47 -18.25
C CYS A 42 32.59 3.74 -17.69
N THR A 43 31.99 4.58 -18.54
CA THR A 43 31.26 5.77 -18.08
C THR A 43 30.09 5.40 -17.19
N SER A 44 29.33 4.36 -17.55
CA SER A 44 28.23 3.88 -16.71
C SER A 44 28.71 3.36 -15.35
N MET A 45 29.94 2.84 -15.26
CA MET A 45 30.53 2.41 -14.01
C MET A 45 30.99 3.57 -13.14
N GLU A 46 31.50 4.64 -13.74
CA GLU A 46 31.90 5.86 -13.02
C GLU A 46 30.71 6.52 -12.31
N ASP A 47 29.50 6.38 -12.85
CA ASP A 47 28.26 6.83 -12.21
C ASP A 47 27.95 6.10 -10.89
N TYR A 48 28.53 4.92 -10.64
CA TYR A 48 28.38 4.17 -9.40
C TYR A 48 29.66 4.25 -8.58
N THR A 49 29.65 5.06 -7.52
CA THR A 49 30.76 5.07 -6.56
C THR A 49 30.79 3.73 -5.80
N PRO A 50 31.93 3.00 -5.81
CA PRO A 50 32.09 1.83 -4.97
C PRO A 50 31.81 2.22 -3.52
N SER A 51 30.91 1.47 -2.87
CA SER A 51 30.63 1.66 -1.47
C SER A 51 31.61 0.82 -0.66
N ASP A 52 32.23 1.40 0.36
CA ASP A 52 33.06 0.66 1.34
C ASP A 52 32.22 -0.28 2.23
N VAL A 53 30.90 -0.31 2.04
CA VAL A 53 29.98 -1.12 2.83
C VAL A 53 30.08 -2.58 2.40
N ASN A 54 30.54 -3.43 3.34
CA ASN A 54 30.50 -4.87 3.16
C ASN A 54 29.04 -5.39 3.24
N LEU A 55 28.48 -5.78 2.11
CA LEU A 55 27.13 -6.37 2.02
C LEU A 55 27.10 -7.86 2.39
N GLU A 56 28.24 -8.50 2.62
CA GLU A 56 28.32 -9.91 3.01
C GLU A 56 27.52 -10.17 4.30
N ASP A 57 27.66 -9.31 5.31
CA ASP A 57 26.90 -9.38 6.56
C ASP A 57 25.39 -9.21 6.34
N PHE A 58 24.99 -8.40 5.36
CA PHE A 58 23.57 -8.28 5.01
C PHE A 58 23.04 -9.58 4.42
N PHE A 59 23.76 -10.19 3.47
CA PHE A 59 23.29 -11.42 2.82
C PHE A 59 23.38 -12.66 3.72
N GLN A 60 24.40 -12.74 4.58
CA GLN A 60 24.60 -13.87 5.49
C GLN A 60 23.75 -13.74 6.76
N ASN A 61 23.75 -12.56 7.38
CA ASN A 61 23.18 -12.34 8.71
C ASN A 61 21.90 -11.49 8.68
N GLY A 62 21.50 -10.95 7.52
CA GLY A 62 20.34 -10.05 7.40
C GLY A 62 20.55 -8.69 8.04
N ARG A 63 21.80 -8.33 8.38
CA ARG A 63 22.13 -7.10 9.11
C ARG A 63 22.69 -6.07 8.15
N TYR A 64 21.98 -4.96 8.01
CA TYR A 64 22.47 -3.79 7.30
C TYR A 64 22.18 -2.54 8.13
N GLU A 65 23.20 -1.72 8.32
CA GLU A 65 23.07 -0.47 9.05
C GLU A 65 23.28 0.70 8.10
N CYS A 66 22.20 1.40 7.79
CA CYS A 66 22.25 2.60 6.96
C CYS A 66 22.81 3.77 7.79
N GLU A 67 23.97 4.31 7.42
CA GLU A 67 24.57 5.46 8.12
C GLU A 67 23.65 6.69 8.14
N ALA A 68 22.98 6.98 7.03
CA ALA A 68 22.06 8.10 6.93
C ALA A 68 20.88 7.95 7.91
N ALA A 69 20.38 6.73 8.07
CA ALA A 69 19.32 6.44 9.03
C ALA A 69 19.82 6.47 10.48
N ARG A 70 21.05 6.01 10.75
CA ARG A 70 21.69 6.15 12.08
C ARG A 70 21.87 7.62 12.45
N LYS A 71 22.30 8.47 11.52
CA LYS A 71 22.44 9.93 11.72
C LYS A 71 21.11 10.64 11.95
N ALA A 72 20.01 10.05 11.47
CA ALA A 72 18.66 10.60 11.63
C ALA A 72 17.99 10.23 12.97
N ASP A 73 18.70 9.53 13.87
CA ASP A 73 18.24 9.14 15.21
C ASP A 73 16.88 8.43 15.20
N VAL A 74 16.67 7.55 14.20
CA VAL A 74 15.43 6.79 14.06
C VAL A 74 15.45 5.53 14.93
N PRO A 75 14.29 5.03 15.39
CA PRO A 75 14.24 3.85 16.23
C PRO A 75 14.83 2.58 15.59
N PRO A 76 15.34 1.61 16.39
CA PRO A 76 15.98 0.40 15.87
C PRO A 76 15.09 -0.44 14.94
N TRP A 77 13.78 -0.52 15.22
CA TRP A 77 12.86 -1.27 14.36
C TRP A 77 12.70 -0.63 12.98
N VAL A 78 12.84 0.70 12.87
CA VAL A 78 12.79 1.43 11.58
C VAL A 78 14.03 1.09 10.77
N LEU A 79 15.21 1.03 11.40
CA LEU A 79 16.46 0.63 10.76
C LEU A 79 16.36 -0.80 10.20
N ASP A 80 15.86 -1.74 11.01
CA ASP A 80 15.65 -3.13 10.58
C ASP A 80 14.65 -3.25 9.43
N ALA A 81 13.52 -2.54 9.51
CA ALA A 81 12.50 -2.54 8.47
C ALA A 81 13.00 -1.88 7.17
N LEU A 82 13.83 -0.83 7.28
CA LEU A 82 14.48 -0.19 6.15
C LEU A 82 15.47 -1.15 5.47
N ALA A 83 16.34 -1.79 6.24
CA ALA A 83 17.31 -2.78 5.75
C ALA A 83 16.64 -3.93 4.99
N LYS A 84 15.49 -4.39 5.49
CA LYS A 84 14.70 -5.47 4.88
C LYS A 84 13.79 -5.02 3.73
N GLY A 85 13.77 -3.72 3.40
CA GLY A 85 12.88 -3.17 2.37
C GLY A 85 11.40 -3.31 2.69
N LYS A 86 11.03 -3.37 3.98
CA LYS A 86 9.65 -3.53 4.46
C LYS A 86 8.90 -2.20 4.58
N LEU A 87 9.62 -1.09 4.66
CA LEU A 87 9.01 0.25 4.74
C LEU A 87 8.63 0.78 3.37
N ALA A 88 7.44 1.37 3.29
CA ALA A 88 7.01 2.06 2.08
C ALA A 88 7.90 3.30 1.82
N PRO A 89 8.26 3.59 0.55
CA PRO A 89 9.05 4.79 0.21
C PRO A 89 8.44 6.10 0.73
N PHE A 90 7.11 6.17 0.82
CA PHE A 90 6.39 7.30 1.40
C PHE A 90 6.79 7.56 2.86
N ILE A 91 6.91 6.51 3.68
CA ILE A 91 7.29 6.61 5.09
C ILE A 91 8.72 7.08 5.22
N ILE A 92 9.63 6.48 4.44
CA ILE A 92 11.06 6.83 4.47
C ILE A 92 11.26 8.30 4.08
N ASN A 93 10.62 8.73 3.00
CA ASN A 93 10.70 10.10 2.50
C ASN A 93 10.13 11.11 3.50
N ALA A 94 8.98 10.81 4.11
CA ALA A 94 8.39 11.67 5.14
C ALA A 94 9.27 11.76 6.39
N LEU A 95 9.80 10.63 6.86
CA LEU A 95 10.61 10.53 8.08
C LEU A 95 11.98 11.22 7.92
N ILE A 96 12.71 10.89 6.86
CA ILE A 96 14.10 11.31 6.64
C ILE A 96 14.18 12.63 5.88
N LEU A 97 13.46 12.76 4.76
CA LEU A 97 13.59 13.91 3.86
C LEU A 97 12.61 15.04 4.17
N ARG A 98 11.64 14.81 5.08
CA ARG A 98 10.53 15.73 5.37
C ARG A 98 9.81 16.20 4.11
N SER A 99 9.85 15.38 3.05
CA SER A 99 9.29 15.70 1.75
C SER A 99 8.89 14.44 1.00
N THR A 100 7.81 14.49 0.22
CA THR A 100 7.31 13.30 -0.48
C THR A 100 6.59 13.65 -1.78
N PHE A 101 6.80 12.83 -2.81
CA PHE A 101 6.04 12.88 -4.06
C PHE A 101 4.84 11.95 -3.96
N LEU A 102 3.65 12.53 -4.08
CA LEU A 102 2.42 11.77 -4.13
C LEU A 102 2.25 11.19 -5.52
N ARG A 103 2.25 9.86 -5.63
CA ARG A 103 2.13 9.19 -6.93
C ARG A 103 0.76 9.50 -7.53
N VAL A 104 0.77 10.10 -8.71
CA VAL A 104 -0.43 10.33 -9.52
C VAL A 104 -1.12 8.99 -9.80
N GLN A 105 -2.41 8.93 -9.51
CA GLN A 105 -3.20 7.73 -9.77
C GLN A 105 -3.85 7.78 -11.17
N VAL A 106 -4.58 6.74 -11.56
CA VAL A 106 -5.35 6.76 -12.81
C VAL A 106 -6.66 7.52 -12.59
N GLU A 107 -6.56 8.85 -12.58
CA GLU A 107 -7.63 9.76 -12.16
C GLU A 107 -7.85 10.93 -13.14
N ASN A 108 -8.97 11.62 -13.02
CA ASN A 108 -9.36 12.75 -13.84
C ASN A 108 -8.58 14.00 -13.43
N MET A 109 -7.65 14.40 -14.30
CA MET A 109 -6.81 15.57 -14.08
C MET A 109 -7.59 16.90 -14.01
N GLN A 110 -8.85 16.96 -14.45
CA GLN A 110 -9.67 18.17 -14.29
C GLN A 110 -10.17 18.36 -12.86
N ARG A 111 -10.08 17.32 -12.02
CA ARG A 111 -10.53 17.34 -10.63
C ARG A 111 -9.34 17.47 -9.67
N PRO A 112 -9.59 17.84 -8.40
CA PRO A 112 -8.58 17.76 -7.35
C PRO A 112 -7.95 16.36 -7.29
N SER A 113 -6.73 16.30 -6.75
CA SER A 113 -6.01 15.05 -6.56
C SER A 113 -6.79 14.07 -5.67
N ALA A 114 -6.74 12.78 -5.97
CA ALA A 114 -7.25 11.72 -5.09
C ALA A 114 -6.58 11.79 -3.70
N HIS A 115 -5.35 12.31 -3.65
CA HIS A 115 -4.64 12.59 -2.41
C HIS A 115 -5.30 13.67 -1.55
N SER A 116 -6.15 14.54 -2.10
CA SER A 116 -6.88 15.53 -1.31
C SER A 116 -7.82 14.87 -0.29
N ALA A 117 -8.52 13.79 -0.68
CA ALA A 117 -9.39 13.05 0.23
C ALA A 117 -8.62 12.28 1.32
N ALA A 118 -7.35 11.92 1.05
CA ALA A 118 -6.46 11.23 1.98
C ALA A 118 -5.60 12.16 2.85
N LEU A 119 -5.77 13.47 2.74
CA LEU A 119 -4.99 14.44 3.50
C LEU A 119 -5.07 14.20 5.01
N PRO A 120 -6.24 14.01 5.65
CA PRO A 120 -6.31 13.81 7.10
C PRO A 120 -5.51 12.60 7.58
N ILE A 121 -5.54 11.50 6.81
CA ILE A 121 -4.77 10.29 7.11
C ILE A 121 -3.27 10.59 7.09
N ARG A 122 -2.79 11.32 6.06
CA ARG A 122 -1.38 11.70 5.98
C ARG A 122 -0.95 12.63 7.11
N GLN A 123 -1.81 13.56 7.54
CA GLN A 123 -1.53 14.43 8.68
C GLN A 123 -1.31 13.61 9.96
N VAL A 124 -2.11 12.58 10.20
CA VAL A 124 -1.90 11.64 11.31
C VAL A 124 -0.58 10.88 11.14
N ILE A 125 -0.29 10.36 9.94
CA ILE A 125 0.98 9.66 9.68
C ILE A 125 2.19 10.56 9.97
N TYR A 126 2.17 11.81 9.52
CA TYR A 126 3.24 12.76 9.84
C TYR A 126 3.32 13.06 11.33
N GLY A 127 2.17 13.15 12.01
CA GLY A 127 2.12 13.27 13.47
C GLY A 127 2.77 12.09 14.19
N LEU A 128 2.57 10.86 13.70
CA LEU A 128 3.18 9.65 14.26
C LEU A 128 4.69 9.54 13.96
N LEU A 129 5.09 9.81 12.71
CA LEU A 129 6.48 9.67 12.28
C LEU A 129 7.40 10.74 12.85
N LEU A 130 6.89 11.96 13.01
CA LEU A 130 7.71 13.15 13.24
C LEU A 130 7.57 13.71 14.65
N ARG A 131 6.88 13.00 15.54
CA ARG A 131 6.77 13.37 16.95
C ARG A 131 8.14 13.29 17.60
N VAL A 132 8.62 14.42 18.08
CA VAL A 132 9.84 14.50 18.89
C VAL A 132 9.44 14.19 20.34
N PRO A 133 10.10 13.24 21.03
CA PRO A 133 9.90 13.03 22.45
C PRO A 133 10.22 14.33 23.20
N GLN A 134 9.36 14.76 24.12
CA GLN A 134 9.71 15.86 25.01
C GLN A 134 10.72 15.34 26.02
N ASN A 135 11.99 15.69 25.85
CA ASN A 135 12.95 15.51 26.92
C ASN A 135 12.53 16.42 28.08
N ASN A 136 12.03 15.81 29.16
CA ASN A 136 11.68 16.45 30.42
C ASN A 136 12.91 16.90 31.21
N GLU A 137 13.88 17.55 30.57
CA GLU A 137 15.00 18.15 31.29
C GLU A 137 15.17 19.64 30.94
N ALA A 138 14.69 20.46 31.88
CA ALA A 138 15.19 21.79 32.20
C ALA A 138 15.07 22.92 31.15
N ALA A 139 13.89 23.13 30.56
CA ALA A 139 13.62 24.39 29.85
C ALA A 139 12.34 25.08 30.35
N SER A 140 12.49 26.35 30.68
CA SER A 140 11.56 27.28 31.35
C SER A 140 10.15 27.37 30.71
N PRO A 141 9.08 27.62 31.50
CA PRO A 141 7.69 27.58 31.06
C PRO A 141 7.22 28.87 30.33
N SER A 142 8.06 29.50 29.51
CA SER A 142 7.68 30.71 28.78
C SER A 142 7.87 30.55 27.28
N LYS A 143 6.73 30.40 26.58
CA LYS A 143 6.55 30.49 25.11
C LYS A 143 7.18 29.36 24.28
N GLN A 144 6.69 28.14 24.43
CA GLN A 144 6.73 27.17 23.32
C GLN A 144 5.34 27.10 22.70
N THR A 145 5.14 27.82 21.60
CA THR A 145 4.13 27.41 20.63
C THR A 145 4.62 26.06 20.10
N GLN A 146 4.02 24.94 20.54
CA GLN A 146 4.33 23.61 20.00
C GLN A 146 3.95 23.60 18.52
N GLU A 147 4.85 24.02 17.64
CA GLU A 147 4.61 24.05 16.22
C GLU A 147 4.67 22.62 15.70
N LEU A 148 3.52 22.09 15.27
CA LEU A 148 3.42 20.72 14.75
C LEU A 148 4.32 20.56 13.53
N PRO A 149 4.96 19.39 13.36
CA PRO A 149 5.89 19.16 12.26
C PRO A 149 5.21 19.33 10.90
N VAL A 150 5.94 19.88 9.94
CA VAL A 150 5.47 20.15 8.58
C VAL A 150 6.22 19.27 7.59
N VAL A 151 5.50 18.71 6.62
CA VAL A 151 6.06 17.91 5.52
C VAL A 151 5.77 18.59 4.19
N CYS A 152 6.77 18.62 3.32
CA CYS A 152 6.64 19.13 1.96
C CYS A 152 6.04 18.06 1.04
N GLU A 153 4.85 18.27 0.51
CA GLU A 153 4.23 17.39 -0.48
C GLU A 153 4.39 17.94 -1.89
N PHE A 154 4.66 17.05 -2.83
CA PHE A 154 4.58 17.32 -4.26
C PHE A 154 3.41 16.49 -4.82
N ASP A 155 2.31 17.16 -5.14
CA ASP A 155 1.10 16.54 -5.67
C ASP A 155 0.79 17.11 -7.05
N ARG A 156 -0.05 16.42 -7.82
CA ARG A 156 -0.53 16.98 -9.08
C ARG A 156 -1.48 18.15 -8.84
N CYS A 157 -1.36 19.15 -9.70
CA CYS A 157 -2.38 20.15 -9.93
C CYS A 157 -2.68 20.12 -11.43
N GLN A 158 -3.78 19.48 -11.80
CA GLN A 158 -4.08 19.17 -13.20
C GLN A 158 -2.94 18.42 -13.89
N LYS A 159 -2.25 19.08 -14.84
CA LYS A 159 -1.14 18.52 -15.63
C LYS A 159 0.25 18.92 -15.10
N THR A 160 0.31 19.68 -14.01
CA THR A 160 1.56 20.13 -13.39
C THR A 160 1.73 19.55 -11.99
N ILE A 161 2.92 19.72 -11.41
CA ILE A 161 3.20 19.34 -10.04
C ILE A 161 3.19 20.62 -9.19
N LYS A 162 2.49 20.57 -8.06
CA LYS A 162 2.41 21.64 -7.08
C LYS A 162 3.11 21.20 -5.79
N LYS A 163 3.95 22.09 -5.27
CA LYS A 163 4.54 21.98 -3.94
C LYS A 163 3.57 22.54 -2.90
N THR A 164 3.28 21.77 -1.86
CA THR A 164 2.46 22.18 -0.71
C THR A 164 3.16 21.80 0.59
N PHE A 165 2.83 22.51 1.66
CA PHE A 165 3.32 22.21 3.00
C PHE A 165 2.14 21.72 3.84
N VAL A 166 2.25 20.51 4.36
CA VAL A 166 1.21 19.85 5.13
C VAL A 166 1.66 19.74 6.57
N GLN A 167 0.88 20.35 7.46
CA GLN A 167 1.09 20.25 8.89
C GLN A 167 0.54 18.93 9.41
N ALA A 168 1.30 18.27 10.28
CA ALA A 168 0.87 17.08 11.00
C ALA A 168 -0.36 17.35 11.86
N ALA A 169 -1.16 16.32 12.11
CA ALA A 169 -2.29 16.40 13.03
C ALA A 169 -1.81 16.27 14.47
N SER A 170 -2.44 17.04 15.36
CA SER A 170 -2.40 16.75 16.80
C SER A 170 -3.17 15.47 17.06
N LEU A 171 -2.51 14.44 17.57
CA LEU A 171 -3.18 13.22 18.01
C LEU A 171 -4.05 13.52 19.25
N SER A 172 -5.21 12.85 19.38
CA SER A 172 -6.13 13.03 20.51
C SER A 172 -5.42 12.86 21.86
N THR A 173 -5.92 13.51 22.91
CA THR A 173 -5.39 13.44 24.28
C THR A 173 -5.25 12.00 24.79
N ASP A 174 -6.11 11.08 24.35
CA ASP A 174 -6.03 9.65 24.70
C ASP A 174 -4.75 8.98 24.17
N PHE A 175 -4.21 9.55 23.07
CA PHE A 175 -2.98 9.17 22.36
C PHE A 175 -1.83 10.16 22.60
N CYS A 176 -2.05 11.20 23.41
CA CYS A 176 -1.12 12.32 23.60
C CYS A 176 -0.17 12.14 24.80
N ASP A 177 -0.39 11.13 25.64
CA ASP A 177 0.63 10.68 26.61
C ASP A 177 1.83 10.03 25.89
N ASP A 178 2.95 9.84 26.61
CA ASP A 178 4.19 9.14 26.23
C ASP A 178 4.02 7.66 25.75
N ARG A 179 2.81 7.27 25.35
CA ARG A 179 2.38 5.94 24.89
C ARG A 179 2.54 5.70 23.39
N PHE A 180 2.61 6.74 22.55
CA PHE A 180 2.78 6.61 21.08
C PHE A 180 4.06 7.25 20.52
N PRO A 181 5.23 7.17 21.18
CA PRO A 181 6.47 7.55 20.53
C PRO A 181 6.81 6.48 19.46
N LEU A 182 7.44 6.92 18.36
CA LEU A 182 7.69 6.06 17.19
C LEU A 182 8.50 4.81 17.55
N ASP A 183 9.39 4.90 18.54
CA ASP A 183 10.19 3.80 19.10
C ASP A 183 9.34 2.66 19.68
N LYS A 184 8.26 2.98 20.39
CA LYS A 184 7.39 2.00 21.05
C LYS A 184 6.27 1.47 20.17
N LEU A 185 6.12 1.97 18.94
CA LEU A 185 5.01 1.59 18.04
C LEU A 185 4.90 0.07 17.83
N MET A 186 6.04 -0.62 17.76
CA MET A 186 6.09 -2.08 17.58
C MET A 186 5.84 -2.87 18.88
N GLU A 187 5.97 -2.25 20.04
CA GLU A 187 5.70 -2.86 21.35
C GLU A 187 4.21 -2.76 21.73
N MET A 188 3.44 -1.98 20.96
CA MET A 188 2.02 -1.74 21.24
C MET A 188 1.16 -2.96 20.92
N SER A 189 0.17 -3.20 21.78
CA SER A 189 -0.84 -4.22 21.51
C SER A 189 -1.57 -3.94 20.19
N THR A 190 -1.97 -5.02 19.50
CA THR A 190 -2.76 -4.92 18.27
C THR A 190 -4.05 -4.12 18.47
N SER A 191 -4.68 -4.23 19.64
CA SER A 191 -5.88 -3.46 19.98
C SER A 191 -5.63 -1.95 20.04
N CYS A 192 -4.49 -1.50 20.58
CA CYS A 192 -4.13 -0.08 20.59
C CYS A 192 -3.87 0.44 19.18
N ARG A 193 -3.14 -0.32 18.35
CA ARG A 193 -2.86 0.04 16.95
C ARG A 193 -4.14 0.09 16.11
N GLN A 194 -5.06 -0.84 16.34
CA GLN A 194 -6.38 -0.85 15.70
C GLN A 194 -7.22 0.36 16.12
N MET A 195 -7.22 0.74 17.39
CA MET A 195 -7.95 1.92 17.87
C MET A 195 -7.46 3.21 17.22
N LEU A 196 -6.14 3.42 17.16
CA LEU A 196 -5.53 4.56 16.48
C LEU A 196 -5.96 4.64 15.01
N LEU A 197 -5.96 3.49 14.33
CA LEU A 197 -6.38 3.42 12.93
C LEU A 197 -7.86 3.75 12.77
N LEU A 198 -8.73 3.21 13.62
CA LEU A 198 -10.17 3.45 13.56
C LEU A 198 -10.52 4.92 13.87
N GLU A 199 -9.81 5.54 14.81
CA GLU A 199 -9.93 6.98 15.08
C GLU A 199 -9.47 7.82 13.88
N THR A 200 -8.34 7.46 13.27
CA THR A 200 -7.84 8.10 12.05
C THR A 200 -8.86 8.03 10.92
N LEU A 201 -9.57 6.90 10.83
CA LEU A 201 -10.67 6.71 9.89
C LEU A 201 -12.01 7.24 10.40
N GLY A 202 -12.11 7.78 11.61
CA GLY A 202 -13.37 8.23 12.21
C GLY A 202 -14.48 7.19 12.17
N VAL A 203 -14.16 5.91 12.39
CA VAL A 203 -15.10 4.79 12.45
C VAL A 203 -15.11 4.24 13.88
N LYS A 204 -16.29 4.06 14.47
CA LYS A 204 -16.41 3.48 15.80
C LYS A 204 -16.35 1.95 15.73
N MET A 205 -15.68 1.33 16.70
CA MET A 205 -15.58 -0.13 16.79
C MET A 205 -16.95 -0.81 16.87
N SER A 206 -17.96 -0.16 17.47
CA SER A 206 -19.32 -0.66 17.58
C SER A 206 -19.97 -1.00 16.23
N PHE A 207 -19.59 -0.32 15.15
CA PHE A 207 -20.09 -0.61 13.80
C PHE A 207 -19.45 -1.86 13.17
N LEU A 208 -18.32 -2.31 13.72
CA LEU A 208 -17.51 -3.40 13.20
C LEU A 208 -17.62 -4.68 14.02
N GLU A 209 -18.34 -4.68 15.14
CA GLU A 209 -18.49 -5.84 16.05
C GLU A 209 -19.08 -7.07 15.36
N SER A 210 -19.97 -6.86 14.39
CA SER A 210 -20.59 -7.94 13.60
C SER A 210 -19.73 -8.39 12.41
N ILE A 211 -18.66 -7.65 12.09
CA ILE A 211 -17.76 -7.92 10.97
C ILE A 211 -16.61 -8.83 11.42
N PRO A 212 -16.25 -9.89 10.67
CA PRO A 212 -15.07 -10.71 10.96
C PRO A 212 -13.79 -9.87 11.10
N ASN A 213 -12.95 -10.17 12.10
CA ASN A 213 -11.76 -9.36 12.45
C ASN A 213 -10.88 -8.99 11.25
N HIS A 214 -10.62 -9.92 10.33
CA HIS A 214 -9.78 -9.69 9.15
C HIS A 214 -10.43 -8.81 8.08
N LEU A 215 -11.75 -8.57 8.16
CA LEU A 215 -12.52 -7.69 7.27
C LEU A 215 -12.83 -6.32 7.89
N GLN A 216 -12.64 -6.14 9.19
CA GLN A 216 -12.95 -4.89 9.88
C GLN A 216 -12.21 -3.70 9.27
N LEU A 217 -10.94 -3.88 8.93
CA LEU A 217 -10.13 -2.84 8.29
C LEU A 217 -10.64 -2.48 6.87
N PRO A 218 -10.81 -3.42 5.93
CA PRO A 218 -11.45 -3.15 4.64
C PRO A 218 -12.82 -2.44 4.75
N VAL A 219 -13.64 -2.82 5.74
CA VAL A 219 -14.93 -2.17 5.97
C VAL A 219 -14.74 -0.73 6.46
N ALA A 220 -13.87 -0.50 7.46
CA ALA A 220 -13.58 0.84 7.96
C ALA A 220 -13.02 1.78 6.87
N VAL A 221 -12.16 1.26 5.99
CA VAL A 221 -11.66 1.98 4.81
C VAL A 221 -12.79 2.38 3.89
N THR A 222 -13.70 1.44 3.63
CA THR A 222 -14.87 1.67 2.77
C THR A 222 -15.78 2.75 3.36
N CYS A 223 -16.06 2.72 4.66
CA CYS A 223 -16.83 3.76 5.35
C CYS A 223 -16.15 5.14 5.24
N TYR A 224 -14.83 5.20 5.46
CA TYR A 224 -14.07 6.43 5.31
C TYR A 224 -14.14 6.97 3.87
N TRP A 225 -13.93 6.11 2.88
CA TRP A 225 -13.99 6.45 1.47
C TRP A 225 -15.34 7.06 1.10
N ILE A 226 -16.46 6.45 1.50
CA ILE A 226 -17.82 6.97 1.18
C ILE A 226 -18.03 8.38 1.74
N ARG A 227 -17.56 8.62 2.97
CA ARG A 227 -17.69 9.93 3.60
C ARG A 227 -16.83 10.99 2.93
N CYS A 228 -15.59 10.64 2.58
CA CYS A 228 -14.57 11.58 2.15
C CYS A 228 -14.38 11.68 0.63
N SER A 229 -15.01 10.81 -0.17
CA SER A 229 -14.86 10.83 -1.62
C SER A 229 -15.46 12.09 -2.22
N GLU A 230 -14.77 12.61 -3.23
CA GLU A 230 -15.27 13.63 -4.15
C GLU A 230 -14.88 13.18 -5.56
N PRO A 231 -15.84 12.83 -6.43
CA PRO A 231 -17.30 12.90 -6.26
C PRO A 231 -17.85 11.89 -5.23
N LYS A 232 -19.10 12.08 -4.81
CA LYS A 232 -19.79 11.12 -3.93
C LYS A 232 -19.90 9.74 -4.57
N VAL A 233 -19.57 8.72 -3.78
CA VAL A 233 -19.66 7.30 -4.19
C VAL A 233 -21.09 6.97 -4.62
N LYS A 234 -21.22 6.40 -5.81
CA LYS A 234 -22.49 5.89 -6.33
C LYS A 234 -22.75 4.49 -5.78
N LEU A 235 -24.02 4.14 -5.58
CA LEU A 235 -24.44 2.82 -5.07
C LEU A 235 -23.80 1.65 -5.84
N HIS A 236 -23.77 1.69 -7.18
CA HIS A 236 -23.16 0.63 -7.98
C HIS A 236 -21.65 0.50 -7.75
N GLN A 237 -20.94 1.58 -7.41
CA GLN A 237 -19.50 1.53 -7.10
C GLN A 237 -19.27 0.89 -5.73
N LEU A 238 -20.12 1.23 -4.75
CA LEU A 238 -20.12 0.57 -3.45
C LEU A 238 -20.42 -0.93 -3.59
N LYS A 239 -21.49 -1.30 -4.30
CA LYS A 239 -21.84 -2.70 -4.56
C LYS A 239 -20.69 -3.46 -5.23
N ALA A 240 -20.02 -2.85 -6.22
CA ALA A 240 -18.86 -3.44 -6.88
C ALA A 240 -17.67 -3.69 -5.93
N LEU A 241 -17.40 -2.76 -5.03
CA LEU A 241 -16.33 -2.91 -4.04
C LEU A 241 -16.66 -4.01 -3.01
N LEU A 242 -17.88 -4.03 -2.48
CA LEU A 242 -18.31 -5.07 -1.54
C LEU A 242 -18.28 -6.46 -2.17
N LEU A 243 -18.66 -6.58 -3.45
CA LEU A 243 -18.51 -7.83 -4.20
C LEU A 243 -17.06 -8.30 -4.27
N MET A 244 -16.10 -7.39 -4.46
CA MET A 244 -14.68 -7.72 -4.46
C MET A 244 -14.21 -8.24 -3.09
N ILE A 245 -14.70 -7.64 -2.00
CA ILE A 245 -14.41 -8.11 -0.64
C ILE A 245 -14.94 -9.53 -0.42
N VAL A 246 -16.21 -9.78 -0.75
CA VAL A 246 -16.83 -11.10 -0.62
C VAL A 246 -16.16 -12.14 -1.51
N SER A 247 -15.79 -11.77 -2.74
CA SER A 247 -15.08 -12.66 -3.67
C SER A 247 -13.66 -13.00 -3.17
N GLY A 248 -12.97 -12.03 -2.57
CA GLY A 248 -11.68 -12.25 -1.92
C GLY A 248 -11.76 -13.24 -0.75
N GLU A 249 -12.81 -13.12 0.07
CA GLU A 249 -13.07 -14.07 1.17
C GLU A 249 -13.40 -15.48 0.67
N LEU A 250 -14.19 -15.59 -0.39
CA LEU A 250 -14.49 -16.87 -1.00
C LEU A 250 -13.22 -17.58 -1.48
N HIS A 251 -12.28 -16.84 -2.08
CA HIS A 251 -10.99 -17.36 -2.50
C HIS A 251 -10.13 -17.81 -1.30
N ARG A 252 -10.12 -17.01 -0.22
CA ARG A 252 -9.38 -17.32 1.02
C ARG A 252 -9.85 -18.63 1.65
N ILE A 253 -11.17 -18.83 1.73
CA ILE A 253 -11.76 -20.06 2.30
C ILE A 253 -11.43 -21.29 1.45
N ASN A 254 -11.31 -21.12 0.13
CA ASN A 254 -11.01 -22.22 -0.79
C ASN A 254 -9.53 -22.60 -0.84
N ASP A 255 -8.63 -21.64 -0.63
CA ASP A 255 -7.17 -21.84 -0.63
C ASP A 255 -6.60 -22.32 0.70
N ASP A 256 -7.36 -22.24 1.80
CA ASP A 256 -6.89 -22.68 3.11
C ASP A 256 -6.93 -24.22 3.23
N PRO A 257 -5.77 -24.91 3.28
CA PRO A 257 -5.71 -26.37 3.38
C PRO A 257 -6.29 -26.91 4.70
N GLY A 258 -6.55 -26.07 5.71
CA GLY A 258 -7.19 -26.45 6.97
C GLY A 258 -8.70 -26.67 6.88
N THR A 259 -9.36 -26.27 5.77
CA THR A 259 -10.83 -26.32 5.63
C THR A 259 -11.35 -27.67 5.10
N LEU A 260 -10.73 -28.77 5.55
CA LEU A 260 -11.09 -30.15 5.19
C LEU A 260 -12.44 -30.62 5.76
N TYR A 261 -13.12 -29.81 6.57
CA TYR A 261 -14.41 -30.13 7.21
C TYR A 261 -15.65 -29.53 6.52
N LEU A 262 -15.52 -28.94 5.33
CA LEU A 262 -16.70 -28.58 4.54
C LEU A 262 -17.26 -29.81 3.81
N PRO A 263 -18.57 -30.10 3.91
CA PRO A 263 -19.23 -31.18 3.16
C PRO A 263 -18.91 -31.07 1.66
N VAL A 264 -18.78 -32.20 0.97
CA VAL A 264 -18.44 -32.29 -0.46
C VAL A 264 -19.34 -31.39 -1.34
N ASN A 265 -20.61 -31.20 -0.96
CA ASN A 265 -21.54 -30.28 -1.63
C ASN A 265 -21.13 -28.80 -1.52
N CYS A 266 -20.61 -28.34 -0.37
CA CYS A 266 -20.18 -26.94 -0.21
C CYS A 266 -18.96 -26.62 -1.07
N LYS A 267 -18.04 -27.58 -1.29
CA LYS A 267 -16.89 -27.37 -2.20
C LYS A 267 -17.33 -27.24 -3.66
N PHE A 268 -18.35 -27.99 -4.07
CA PHE A 268 -18.91 -27.93 -5.43
C PHE A 268 -19.68 -26.63 -5.71
N GLU A 269 -20.48 -26.16 -4.73
CA GLU A 269 -21.14 -24.85 -4.78
C GLU A 269 -20.11 -23.70 -4.83
N SER A 270 -19.05 -23.79 -4.02
CA SER A 270 -17.96 -22.81 -3.99
C SER A 270 -17.20 -22.75 -5.31
N THR A 271 -16.89 -23.90 -5.93
CA THR A 271 -16.19 -23.93 -7.23
C THR A 271 -17.07 -23.41 -8.36
N LYS A 272 -18.37 -23.75 -8.40
CA LYS A 272 -19.30 -23.20 -9.41
C LYS A 272 -19.46 -21.69 -9.26
N LEU A 273 -19.65 -21.21 -8.02
CA LEU A 273 -19.73 -19.79 -7.70
C LEU A 273 -18.43 -19.05 -8.01
N ILE A 274 -17.25 -19.62 -7.70
CA ILE A 274 -15.94 -19.07 -8.09
C ILE A 274 -15.81 -19.04 -9.61
N THR A 275 -16.32 -20.03 -10.34
CA THR A 275 -16.24 -20.06 -11.82
C THR A 275 -17.17 -19.03 -12.46
N GLU A 276 -18.33 -18.79 -11.86
CA GLU A 276 -19.32 -17.78 -12.29
C GLU A 276 -18.86 -16.36 -11.93
N ILE A 277 -18.34 -16.17 -10.72
CA ILE A 277 -17.66 -14.94 -10.32
C ILE A 277 -16.40 -14.73 -11.16
N ALA A 278 -15.63 -15.77 -11.48
CA ALA A 278 -14.45 -15.65 -12.32
C ALA A 278 -14.76 -15.48 -13.81
N SER A 279 -15.90 -15.95 -14.30
CA SER A 279 -16.34 -15.65 -15.67
C SER A 279 -16.76 -14.18 -15.79
N VAL A 280 -17.38 -13.62 -14.74
CA VAL A 280 -17.71 -12.19 -14.65
C VAL A 280 -16.47 -11.30 -14.38
N ILE A 281 -15.56 -11.73 -13.49
CA ILE A 281 -14.40 -10.94 -13.03
C ILE A 281 -13.15 -11.16 -13.90
N PHE A 282 -12.76 -12.42 -14.17
CA PHE A 282 -11.44 -12.80 -14.67
C PHE A 282 -11.37 -13.17 -16.17
N MET A 283 -12.39 -13.79 -16.77
CA MET A 283 -12.38 -14.19 -18.19
C MET A 283 -12.16 -13.04 -19.21
N PRO A 284 -12.66 -11.81 -19.01
CA PRO A 284 -12.44 -10.73 -19.97
C PRO A 284 -11.11 -9.96 -19.76
N ILE A 285 -10.23 -10.36 -18.82
CA ILE A 285 -8.93 -9.68 -18.60
C ILE A 285 -8.04 -9.74 -19.86
N ARG A 286 -8.26 -10.73 -20.73
CA ARG A 286 -7.43 -10.96 -21.93
C ARG A 286 -7.79 -10.11 -23.16
N VAL A 287 -8.97 -9.48 -23.20
CA VAL A 287 -9.55 -8.97 -24.47
C VAL A 287 -9.44 -7.44 -24.64
N MET A 288 -9.13 -6.67 -23.60
CA MET A 288 -9.29 -5.20 -23.64
C MET A 288 -8.07 -4.37 -23.22
N CYS A 289 -6.85 -4.82 -23.56
CA CYS A 289 -5.68 -3.92 -23.55
C CYS A 289 -5.71 -2.88 -24.70
N SER A 290 -6.78 -2.82 -25.50
CA SER A 290 -6.84 -2.11 -26.78
C SER A 290 -7.95 -1.05 -26.91
N SER A 291 -8.69 -0.72 -25.86
CA SER A 291 -9.73 0.32 -25.94
C SER A 291 -9.74 1.20 -24.70
N SER A 292 -9.51 2.51 -24.90
CA SER A 292 -9.49 3.53 -23.85
C SER A 292 -10.86 3.61 -23.14
N PRO A 293 -10.97 3.23 -21.86
CA PRO A 293 -12.24 3.31 -21.14
C PRO A 293 -12.56 4.76 -20.77
N SER A 294 -13.85 5.11 -20.77
CA SER A 294 -14.38 6.37 -20.25
C SER A 294 -13.95 6.61 -18.79
N PHE A 295 -13.61 7.87 -18.46
CA PHE A 295 -12.94 8.25 -17.21
C PHE A 295 -13.84 8.27 -15.96
N ASP A 296 -15.17 8.22 -16.11
CA ASP A 296 -16.16 8.53 -15.06
C ASP A 296 -16.29 7.52 -13.89
N GLY A 297 -15.35 6.59 -13.73
CA GLY A 297 -15.36 5.63 -12.61
C GLY A 297 -13.99 5.13 -12.17
N LYS A 298 -12.89 5.78 -12.59
CA LYS A 298 -11.54 5.44 -12.15
C LYS A 298 -11.07 6.28 -10.97
N ASP A 299 -11.59 7.51 -10.86
CA ASP A 299 -11.26 8.47 -9.80
C ASP A 299 -11.53 7.90 -8.40
N ASP A 300 -12.71 7.32 -8.20
CA ASP A 300 -13.16 6.85 -6.88
C ASP A 300 -12.40 5.59 -6.45
N ALA A 301 -12.06 4.70 -7.40
CA ALA A 301 -11.27 3.50 -7.12
C ALA A 301 -9.78 3.82 -6.84
N CYS A 302 -9.26 4.91 -7.43
CA CYS A 302 -7.92 5.41 -7.16
C CYS A 302 -7.79 6.06 -5.78
N GLN A 303 -8.84 6.74 -5.31
CA GLN A 303 -8.92 7.22 -3.93
C GLN A 303 -8.86 6.04 -2.95
N ALA A 304 -9.65 4.99 -3.18
CA ALA A 304 -9.63 3.75 -2.39
C ALA A 304 -8.24 3.07 -2.35
N THR A 305 -7.54 3.02 -3.48
CA THR A 305 -6.16 2.50 -3.57
C THR A 305 -5.15 3.38 -2.82
N CYS A 306 -5.33 4.69 -2.87
CA CYS A 306 -4.52 5.66 -2.13
C CYS A 306 -4.68 5.47 -0.61
N PHE A 307 -5.91 5.26 -0.12
CA PHE A 307 -6.17 4.99 1.30
C PHE A 307 -5.51 3.70 1.78
N CYS A 308 -5.59 2.62 0.99
CA CYS A 308 -4.94 1.35 1.31
C CYS A 308 -3.40 1.47 1.35
N THR A 309 -2.83 2.29 0.46
CA THR A 309 -1.38 2.54 0.43
C THR A 309 -0.92 3.36 1.63
N CYS A 310 -1.70 4.35 2.08
CA CYS A 310 -1.42 5.11 3.30
C CYS A 310 -1.56 4.26 4.57
N GLN A 311 -2.42 3.23 4.58
CA GLN A 311 -2.65 2.40 5.78
C GLN A 311 -1.67 1.25 5.97
N ASN A 312 -1.22 0.60 4.88
CA ASN A 312 -0.10 -0.35 4.96
C ASN A 312 1.14 0.31 5.60
N ALA A 313 1.23 1.64 5.48
CA ALA A 313 2.25 2.47 6.07
C ALA A 313 2.13 2.66 7.60
N ILE A 314 0.92 2.57 8.18
CA ILE A 314 0.65 2.70 9.63
C ILE A 314 0.77 1.35 10.33
N LEU A 315 0.31 0.27 9.69
CA LEU A 315 0.15 -1.00 10.39
C LEU A 315 1.42 -1.84 10.46
N ASN A 316 2.32 -1.75 9.48
CA ASN A 316 3.48 -2.65 9.32
C ASN A 316 3.11 -4.14 9.55
N GLU A 317 1.83 -4.48 9.35
CA GLU A 317 1.28 -5.82 9.48
C GLU A 317 1.16 -6.40 8.09
N ASP A 318 1.69 -7.61 7.94
CA ASP A 318 1.34 -8.52 6.86
C ASP A 318 -0.15 -8.88 7.02
N SER A 319 -1.06 -7.95 6.68
CA SER A 319 -2.48 -8.21 6.73
C SER A 319 -2.77 -9.41 5.83
N LEU A 320 -3.36 -10.46 6.41
CA LEU A 320 -3.55 -11.77 5.78
C LEU A 320 -4.40 -11.73 4.49
N LEU A 321 -5.14 -10.64 4.25
CA LEU A 321 -5.65 -10.33 2.92
C LEU A 321 -4.79 -9.22 2.29
N PRO A 322 -4.18 -9.46 1.12
CA PRO A 322 -3.54 -8.39 0.38
C PRO A 322 -4.62 -7.39 -0.02
N LEU A 323 -4.74 -6.29 0.73
CA LEU A 323 -5.62 -5.15 0.43
C LEU A 323 -5.41 -4.66 -1.02
N SER A 324 -4.20 -4.83 -1.56
CA SER A 324 -3.87 -4.58 -2.96
C SER A 324 -4.71 -5.40 -3.97
N ARG A 325 -5.14 -6.62 -3.62
CA ARG A 325 -6.06 -7.43 -4.44
C ARG A 325 -7.50 -6.95 -4.32
N LEU A 326 -7.93 -6.55 -3.12
CA LEU A 326 -9.31 -6.11 -2.85
C LEU A 326 -9.64 -4.79 -3.56
N TYR A 327 -8.68 -3.86 -3.61
CA TYR A 327 -8.85 -2.52 -4.19
C TYR A 327 -8.19 -2.38 -5.56
N THR A 328 -8.19 -3.45 -6.38
CA THR A 328 -7.68 -3.35 -7.75
C THR A 328 -8.65 -2.53 -8.61
N GLY A 329 -8.31 -1.27 -8.88
CA GLY A 329 -9.21 -0.32 -9.55
C GLY A 329 -9.71 -0.77 -10.92
N THR A 330 -8.96 -1.58 -11.67
CA THR A 330 -9.41 -2.15 -12.96
C THR A 330 -10.53 -3.18 -12.79
N LEU A 331 -10.47 -4.00 -11.74
CA LEU A 331 -11.49 -5.02 -11.44
C LEU A 331 -12.76 -4.36 -10.90
N VAL A 332 -12.62 -3.43 -9.94
CA VAL A 332 -13.75 -2.67 -9.39
C VAL A 332 -14.46 -1.88 -10.49
N HIS A 333 -13.71 -1.23 -11.39
CA HIS A 333 -14.29 -0.48 -12.51
C HIS A 333 -15.07 -1.38 -13.47
N ARG A 334 -14.57 -2.58 -13.80
CA ARG A 334 -15.30 -3.51 -14.67
C ARG A 334 -16.59 -3.98 -14.01
N LEU A 335 -16.52 -4.42 -12.76
CA LEU A 335 -17.72 -4.79 -12.00
C LEU A 335 -18.72 -3.65 -12.00
N TYR A 336 -18.29 -2.41 -11.76
CA TYR A 336 -19.16 -1.24 -11.85
C TYR A 336 -19.85 -1.10 -13.22
N GLN A 337 -19.17 -1.35 -14.34
CA GLN A 337 -19.79 -1.31 -15.68
C GLN A 337 -20.83 -2.43 -15.86
N GLU A 338 -20.52 -3.66 -15.41
CA GLU A 338 -21.45 -4.80 -15.46
C GLU A 338 -22.68 -4.60 -14.56
N LEU A 339 -22.50 -3.97 -13.40
CA LEU A 339 -23.60 -3.62 -12.51
C LEU A 339 -24.49 -2.50 -13.07
N LYS A 340 -23.94 -1.67 -13.97
CA LYS A 340 -24.72 -0.63 -14.65
C LYS A 340 -25.59 -1.21 -15.78
N SER A 341 -25.15 -2.31 -16.40
CA SER A 341 -25.89 -3.02 -17.46
C SER A 341 -26.88 -4.05 -16.92
N THR A 342 -26.66 -4.58 -15.70
CA THR A 342 -27.44 -5.68 -15.13
C THR A 342 -28.13 -5.28 -13.81
N PRO A 343 -29.45 -5.48 -13.65
CA PRO A 343 -30.21 -4.85 -12.56
C PRO A 343 -30.12 -5.52 -11.18
N SER A 344 -29.44 -6.66 -11.00
CA SER A 344 -29.36 -7.31 -9.67
C SER A 344 -28.05 -8.05 -9.42
N VAL A 345 -27.28 -7.48 -8.49
CA VAL A 345 -26.09 -8.08 -7.85
C VAL A 345 -26.46 -9.20 -6.89
N GLU A 346 -27.63 -9.04 -6.26
CA GLU A 346 -28.14 -9.92 -5.21
C GLU A 346 -28.34 -11.36 -5.73
N ASN A 347 -28.42 -11.52 -7.05
CA ASN A 347 -28.50 -12.82 -7.71
C ASN A 347 -27.15 -13.54 -7.89
N LEU A 348 -26.01 -12.84 -7.77
CA LEU A 348 -24.69 -13.43 -8.03
C LEU A 348 -24.26 -14.47 -6.98
N PHE A 349 -24.78 -14.36 -5.75
CA PHE A 349 -24.48 -15.29 -4.66
C PHE A 349 -25.63 -16.26 -4.35
N ILE A 350 -26.64 -16.40 -5.22
CA ILE A 350 -27.78 -17.32 -5.00
C ILE A 350 -27.32 -18.73 -4.62
N LEU A 351 -26.18 -19.17 -5.16
CA LEU A 351 -25.61 -20.49 -4.92
C LEU A 351 -24.86 -20.62 -3.58
N SER A 352 -24.70 -19.56 -2.79
CA SER A 352 -24.04 -19.61 -1.47
C SER A 352 -24.74 -18.67 -0.46
N PRO A 353 -25.63 -19.20 0.39
CA PRO A 353 -26.31 -18.44 1.44
C PRO A 353 -25.35 -17.71 2.37
N LYS A 354 -24.17 -18.30 2.64
CA LYS A 354 -23.13 -17.70 3.49
C LYS A 354 -22.53 -16.43 2.88
N MET A 355 -22.27 -16.43 1.56
CA MET A 355 -21.70 -15.27 0.88
C MET A 355 -22.74 -14.16 0.70
N THR A 356 -24.00 -14.52 0.44
CA THR A 356 -25.12 -13.58 0.44
C THR A 356 -25.28 -12.92 1.80
N GLN A 357 -25.23 -13.69 2.90
CA GLN A 357 -25.31 -13.15 4.25
C GLN A 357 -24.13 -12.22 4.56
N LEU A 358 -22.91 -12.60 4.19
CA LEU A 358 -21.73 -11.74 4.35
C LEU A 358 -21.88 -10.44 3.56
N TYR A 359 -22.32 -10.50 2.30
CA TYR A 359 -22.55 -9.31 1.48
C TYR A 359 -23.56 -8.35 2.13
N LEU A 360 -24.71 -8.85 2.58
CA LEU A 360 -25.74 -8.05 3.25
C LEU A 360 -25.23 -7.44 4.56
N LEU A 361 -24.46 -8.21 5.33
CA LEU A 361 -23.84 -7.76 6.56
C LEU A 361 -22.84 -6.61 6.31
N LEU A 362 -22.00 -6.73 5.28
CA LEU A 362 -21.07 -5.68 4.88
C LEU A 362 -21.81 -4.44 4.36
N LEU A 363 -22.87 -4.61 3.57
CA LEU A 363 -23.67 -3.50 3.05
C LEU A 363 -24.31 -2.70 4.19
N ASN A 364 -24.95 -3.38 5.13
CA ASN A 364 -25.58 -2.75 6.29
C ASN A 364 -24.56 -2.01 7.17
N ALA A 365 -23.37 -2.58 7.38
CA ALA A 365 -22.33 -1.96 8.19
C ALA A 365 -21.76 -0.67 7.57
N VAL A 366 -21.84 -0.55 6.24
CA VAL A 366 -21.31 0.59 5.49
C VAL A 366 -22.37 1.67 5.23
N GLU A 367 -23.65 1.31 5.26
CA GLU A 367 -24.79 2.24 5.16
C GLU A 367 -25.23 2.83 6.51
N SER A 368 -24.72 2.31 7.63
CA SER A 368 -24.95 2.82 9.01
C SER A 368 -24.07 4.02 9.33
#